data_AF-A0A1T5A6A7-F1
#
_entry.id   AF-A0A1T5A6A7-F1
#
_cell.length_a   1.000
_cell.length_b   1.000
_cell.length_c   1.000
_cell.angle_alpha   90.00
_cell.angle_beta   90.00
_cell.angle_gamma   90.00
#
_symmetry.space_group_name_H-M   'P 1'
#
loop_
_entity.id
_entity.type
_entity.pdbx_description
1 polymer ?
#
loop_
_entity_poly.entity_id
_entity_poly.type
_entity_poly.pdbx_seq_one_letter_code
_entity_poly.pdbx_strand_id
1 'polypeptide(L)'
;MFHFKQKAIELLLKHLKQHEYPIEIEASGLVRLGHLYVDLKDFEQAAEIYHKAYLLAQELEFRYNSTEKEILSIFQKAGRHDLYAYWYEDFLNRAKYDKRFKKLQRK
;
A
#
# COMPACT_ATOMS: atom_id res chain seq x y z
N MET A 1 13.74 13.59 -14.72
CA MET A 1 12.71 13.18 -13.73
C MET A 1 13.22 12.21 -12.67
N PHE A 2 14.09 11.24 -13.00
CA PHE A 2 14.65 10.25 -12.06
C PHE A 2 15.26 10.86 -10.77
N HIS A 3 16.11 11.90 -10.91
CA HIS A 3 16.74 12.56 -9.76
C HIS A 3 15.75 13.20 -8.77
N PHE A 4 14.64 13.76 -9.26
CA PHE A 4 13.61 14.34 -8.40
C PHE A 4 12.86 13.27 -7.60
N LYS A 5 12.67 12.08 -8.16
CA LYS A 5 12.03 10.94 -7.49
C LYS A 5 12.90 10.40 -6.37
N GLN A 6 14.20 10.23 -6.60
CA GLN A 6 15.15 9.83 -5.54
C GLN A 6 15.20 10.85 -4.40
N LYS A 7 15.26 12.15 -4.72
CA LYS A 7 15.22 13.20 -3.71
C LYS A 7 13.90 13.21 -2.91
N ALA A 8 12.78 12.93 -3.57
CA ALA A 8 11.49 12.81 -2.90
C ALA A 8 11.44 11.61 -1.94
N ILE A 9 11.99 10.46 -2.35
CA ILE A 9 12.14 9.25 -1.52
C ILE A 9 12.97 9.57 -0.27
N GLU A 10 14.13 10.20 -0.44
CA GLU A 10 15.02 10.59 0.66
C GLU A 10 14.32 11.52 1.65
N LEU A 11 13.62 12.53 1.15
CA LEU A 11 12.88 13.49 1.97
C LEU A 11 11.77 12.80 2.77
N LEU A 12 10.95 11.96 2.12
CA LEU A 12 9.87 11.22 2.77
C LEU A 12 10.41 10.26 3.83
N LEU A 13 11.44 9.48 3.52
CA LEU A 13 12.08 8.57 4.48
C LEU A 13 12.64 9.31 5.68
N LYS A 14 13.28 10.47 5.46
CA LYS A 14 13.79 11.30 6.55
C LYS A 14 12.64 11.81 7.42
N HIS A 15 11.56 12.29 6.82
CA HIS A 15 10.44 12.87 7.57
C HIS A 15 9.72 11.82 8.43
N LEU A 16 9.41 10.65 7.86
CA LEU A 16 8.78 9.53 8.55
C LEU A 16 9.64 8.97 9.69
N LYS A 17 10.97 9.08 9.60
CA LYS A 17 11.89 8.67 10.69
C LYS A 17 12.01 9.70 11.82
N GLN A 18 11.81 10.97 11.53
CA GLN A 18 12.10 12.07 12.46
C GLN A 18 10.86 12.55 13.22
N HIS A 19 9.66 12.18 12.77
CA HIS A 19 8.41 12.66 13.34
C HIS A 19 7.48 11.48 13.56
N GLU A 20 6.79 11.51 14.69
CA GLU A 20 5.66 10.63 14.93
C GLU A 20 4.41 11.23 14.30
N TYR A 21 3.73 10.43 13.49
CA TYR A 21 2.48 10.80 12.84
C TYR A 21 1.35 9.90 13.34
N PRO A 22 0.09 10.35 13.28
CA PRO A 22 -1.05 9.45 13.32
C PRO A 22 -0.90 8.32 12.29
N ILE A 23 -1.35 7.13 12.65
CA ILE A 23 -1.24 5.90 11.84
C ILE A 23 -1.73 6.13 10.41
N GLU A 24 -2.82 6.88 10.23
CA GLU A 24 -3.39 7.21 8.93
C GLU A 24 -2.41 8.01 8.05
N ILE A 25 -1.73 8.99 8.64
CA ILE A 25 -0.79 9.87 7.93
C ILE A 25 0.48 9.08 7.60
N GLU A 26 0.98 8.30 8.55
CA GLU A 26 2.17 7.48 8.36
C GLU A 26 1.96 6.43 7.26
N ALA A 27 0.85 5.69 7.32
CA ALA A 27 0.48 4.71 6.30
C ALA A 27 0.29 5.36 4.93
N SER A 28 -0.39 6.51 4.85
CA SER A 28 -0.53 7.25 3.59
C SER A 28 0.83 7.72 3.04
N GLY A 29 1.75 8.13 3.92
CA GLY A 29 3.11 8.51 3.55
C GLY A 29 3.90 7.34 2.96
N LEU A 30 3.79 6.17 3.58
CA LEU A 30 4.37 4.93 3.09
C LEU A 30 3.76 4.50 1.74
N VAL A 31 2.44 4.57 1.55
CA VAL A 31 1.83 4.29 0.23
C VAL A 31 2.40 5.21 -0.85
N ARG A 32 2.58 6.50 -0.55
CA ARG A 32 3.16 7.45 -1.50
C ARG A 32 4.62 7.12 -1.82
N LEU A 33 5.38 6.67 -0.82
CA LEU A 33 6.74 6.19 -1.00
C LEU A 33 6.78 4.94 -1.90
N GLY A 34 5.84 4.00 -1.71
CA GLY A 34 5.68 2.83 -2.57
C GLY A 34 5.47 3.22 -4.04
N HIS A 35 4.60 4.20 -4.32
CA HIS A 35 4.38 4.70 -5.68
C HIS A 35 5.66 5.29 -6.29
N LEU A 36 6.49 5.99 -5.51
CA LEU A 36 7.76 6.51 -6.00
C LEU A 36 8.74 5.39 -6.40
N TYR A 37 8.75 4.27 -5.66
CA TYR A 37 9.54 3.10 -6.03
C TYR A 37 9.00 2.39 -7.28
N VAL A 38 7.67 2.25 -7.44
CA VAL A 38 7.03 1.75 -8.67
C VAL A 38 7.46 2.60 -9.88
N ASP A 39 7.45 3.91 -9.70
CA ASP A 39 7.85 4.92 -10.67
C ASP A 39 9.34 4.86 -11.07
N LEU A 40 10.17 4.24 -10.24
CA LEU A 40 11.57 3.91 -10.48
C LEU A 40 11.77 2.47 -10.98
N LYS A 41 10.69 1.70 -11.12
CA LYS A 41 10.66 0.26 -11.44
C LYS A 41 11.34 -0.63 -10.40
N ASP A 42 11.50 -0.13 -9.18
CA ASP A 42 12.00 -0.92 -8.05
C ASP A 42 10.83 -1.60 -7.34
N PHE A 43 10.35 -2.69 -7.93
CA PHE A 43 9.16 -3.38 -7.46
C PHE A 43 9.36 -4.09 -6.13
N GLU A 44 10.58 -4.53 -5.81
CA GLU A 44 10.88 -5.16 -4.53
C GLU A 44 10.74 -4.14 -3.39
N GLN A 45 11.33 -2.95 -3.52
CA GLN A 45 11.17 -1.91 -2.51
C GLN A 45 9.75 -1.38 -2.45
N ALA A 46 9.08 -1.26 -3.59
CA ALA A 46 7.66 -0.89 -3.60
C ALA A 46 6.82 -1.92 -2.81
N ALA A 47 7.04 -3.22 -3.01
CA ALA A 47 6.35 -4.28 -2.30
C ALA A 47 6.57 -4.19 -0.78
N GLU A 48 7.82 -4.06 -0.34
CA GLU A 48 8.16 -3.92 1.08
C GLU A 48 7.50 -2.70 1.73
N ILE A 49 7.51 -1.57 1.04
CA ILE A 49 6.91 -0.34 1.55
C ILE A 49 5.37 -0.42 1.59
N TYR A 50 4.74 -1.00 0.57
CA TYR A 50 3.29 -1.24 0.60
C TYR A 50 2.90 -2.20 1.72
N HIS A 51 3.66 -3.29 1.90
CA HIS A 51 3.40 -4.22 2.99
C HIS A 51 3.43 -3.52 4.35
N LYS A 52 4.46 -2.70 4.60
CA LYS A 52 4.56 -1.90 5.84
C LYS A 52 3.38 -0.95 6.01
N ALA A 53 3.01 -0.23 4.95
CA ALA A 53 1.90 0.72 5.00
C ALA A 53 0.57 0.05 5.40
N TYR A 54 0.26 -1.07 4.75
CA TYR A 54 -1.00 -1.77 4.98
C TYR A 54 -1.01 -2.56 6.29
N LEU A 55 0.14 -3.10 6.72
CA LEU A 55 0.27 -3.74 8.02
C LEU A 55 0.08 -2.72 9.15
N LEU A 56 0.67 -1.53 9.02
CA LEU A 56 0.52 -0.45 9.98
C LEU A 56 -0.94 -0.01 10.12
N ALA A 57 -1.65 0.12 8.99
CA ALA A 57 -3.05 0.51 8.96
C ALA A 57 -4.03 -0.67 9.08
N GLN A 58 -3.59 -1.90 9.36
CA GLN A 58 -4.42 -3.10 9.20
C GLN A 58 -5.71 -3.05 10.04
N GLU A 59 -5.65 -2.51 11.25
CA GLU A 59 -6.82 -2.42 12.14
C GLU A 59 -7.72 -1.21 11.84
N LEU A 60 -7.33 -0.34 10.91
CA LEU A 60 -8.13 0.82 10.53
C LEU A 60 -9.25 0.41 9.57
N GLU A 61 -10.46 0.90 9.84
CA GLU A 61 -11.58 0.79 8.89
C GLU A 61 -11.42 1.81 7.76
N PHE A 62 -10.86 1.39 6.64
CA PHE A 62 -10.86 2.16 5.40
C PHE A 62 -11.65 1.45 4.29
N ARG A 63 -12.20 2.24 3.36
CA ARG A 63 -12.98 1.71 2.24
C ARG A 63 -12.05 1.06 1.22
N TYR A 64 -12.51 -0.07 0.69
CA TYR A 64 -11.93 -0.68 -0.50
C TYR A 64 -11.86 0.34 -1.66
N ASN A 65 -10.74 0.38 -2.36
CA ASN A 65 -10.45 1.29 -3.46
C ASN A 65 -9.66 0.59 -4.59
N SER A 66 -9.32 1.34 -5.65
CA SER A 66 -8.60 0.78 -6.80
C SER A 66 -7.12 0.49 -6.51
N THR A 67 -6.54 1.11 -5.49
CA THR A 67 -5.12 1.00 -5.12
C THR A 67 -4.77 -0.42 -4.66
N GLU A 68 -5.71 -1.14 -4.01
CA GLU A 68 -5.45 -2.52 -3.59
C GLU A 68 -5.13 -3.44 -4.77
N LYS A 69 -5.83 -3.28 -5.91
CA LYS A 69 -5.55 -4.07 -7.12
C LYS A 69 -4.17 -3.75 -7.70
N GLU A 70 -3.79 -2.47 -7.68
CA GLU A 70 -2.50 -2.02 -8.16
C GLU A 70 -1.37 -2.63 -7.32
N ILE A 71 -1.50 -2.60 -6.00
CA ILE A 71 -0.54 -3.15 -5.04
C ILE A 71 -0.39 -4.66 -5.20
N LEU A 72 -1.50 -5.40 -5.34
CA LEU A 72 -1.45 -6.82 -5.63
C LEU A 72 -0.65 -7.12 -6.91
N SER A 73 -0.84 -6.32 -7.96
CA SER A 73 -0.02 -6.42 -9.18
C SER A 73 1.46 -6.12 -8.90
N ILE A 74 1.78 -5.17 -8.03
CA ILE A 74 3.17 -4.89 -7.65
C ILE A 74 3.81 -6.07 -6.91
N PHE A 75 3.09 -6.73 -5.99
CA PHE A 75 3.59 -7.95 -5.34
C PHE A 75 3.90 -9.06 -6.34
N GLN A 76 3.05 -9.25 -7.36
CA GLN A 76 3.32 -10.20 -8.44
C GLN A 76 4.55 -9.82 -9.26
N LYS A 77 4.71 -8.54 -9.61
CA LYS A 77 5.89 -8.04 -10.35
C LYS A 77 7.18 -8.16 -9.57
N ALA A 78 7.12 -8.05 -8.24
CA ALA A 78 8.24 -8.28 -7.34
C ALA A 78 8.54 -9.78 -7.11
N GLY A 79 7.68 -10.70 -7.57
CA GLY A 79 7.81 -12.13 -7.26
C GLY A 79 7.45 -12.47 -5.80
N ARG A 80 6.86 -11.53 -5.07
CA ARG A 80 6.44 -11.66 -3.67
C ARG A 80 5.09 -12.33 -3.56
N HIS A 81 5.06 -13.60 -3.94
CA HIS A 81 3.87 -14.45 -3.91
C HIS A 81 3.33 -14.65 -2.48
N ASP A 82 4.21 -14.60 -1.48
CA ASP A 82 3.88 -14.57 -0.05
C ASP A 82 2.99 -13.37 0.30
N LEU A 83 3.44 -12.17 -0.05
CA LEU A 83 2.69 -10.93 0.21
C LEU A 83 1.41 -10.86 -0.62
N TYR A 84 1.46 -11.33 -1.88
CA TYR A 84 0.27 -11.40 -2.72
C TYR A 84 -0.83 -12.25 -2.07
N ALA A 85 -0.51 -13.48 -1.67
CA ALA A 85 -1.50 -14.39 -1.10
C ALA A 85 -2.10 -13.82 0.20
N TYR A 86 -1.26 -13.29 1.08
CA TYR A 86 -1.69 -12.67 2.32
C TYR A 86 -2.65 -11.50 2.09
N TRP A 87 -2.22 -10.50 1.31
CA TRP A 87 -3.00 -9.28 1.10
C TRP A 87 -4.22 -9.50 0.23
N TYR A 88 -4.18 -10.47 -0.69
CA TYR A 88 -5.36 -10.84 -1.46
C TYR A 88 -6.48 -11.33 -0.55
N GLU A 89 -6.18 -12.24 0.38
CA GLU A 89 -7.15 -12.75 1.35
C GLU A 89 -7.64 -11.66 2.33
N ASP A 90 -6.72 -10.85 2.87
CA ASP A 90 -7.08 -9.73 3.75
C ASP A 90 -8.02 -8.74 3.04
N PHE A 91 -7.69 -8.31 1.82
CA PHE A 91 -8.52 -7.38 1.04
C PHE A 91 -9.88 -7.98 0.67
N LEU A 92 -9.93 -9.27 0.30
CA LEU A 92 -11.20 -9.96 0.06
C LEU A 92 -12.06 -10.00 1.32
N ASN A 93 -11.46 -10.27 2.48
CA ASN A 93 -12.20 -10.30 3.73
C ASN A 93 -12.72 -8.91 4.10
N ARG A 94 -11.93 -7.84 3.95
CA ARG A 94 -12.41 -6.46 4.13
C ARG A 94 -13.56 -6.12 3.18
N ALA A 95 -13.46 -6.53 1.92
CA ALA A 95 -14.54 -6.33 0.95
C ALA A 95 -15.83 -7.04 1.38
N LYS A 96 -15.79 -8.25 1.94
CA LYS A 96 -17.00 -8.96 2.44
C LYS A 96 -17.72 -8.19 3.55
N TYR A 97 -16.98 -7.46 4.39
CA TYR A 97 -17.55 -6.65 5.48
C TYR A 97 -17.92 -5.22 5.07
N ASP A 98 -17.46 -4.74 3.91
CA ASP A 98 -17.89 -3.44 3.38
C ASP A 98 -19.40 -3.49 3.05
N LYS A 99 -20.18 -2.68 3.78
CA LYS A 99 -21.64 -2.56 3.63
C LYS A 99 -22.08 -2.26 2.19
N ARG A 100 -21.20 -1.71 1.34
CA ARG A 100 -21.45 -1.45 -0.09
C ARG A 100 -21.22 -2.68 -0.95
N PHE A 101 -20.26 -3.54 -0.61
CA PHE A 101 -20.03 -4.80 -1.31
C PHE A 101 -21.16 -5.80 -1.06
N LYS A 102 -21.70 -5.85 0.17
CA LYS A 102 -22.96 -6.56 0.48
C LYS A 102 -24.13 -6.12 -0.39
N LYS A 103 -24.16 -4.86 -0.86
CA LYS A 103 -25.18 -4.36 -1.80
C LYS A 103 -24.92 -4.80 -3.26
N LEU A 104 -23.66 -5.03 -3.63
CA LEU A 104 -23.28 -5.51 -4.97
C LEU A 104 -23.54 -7.01 -5.16
N GLN A 105 -23.52 -7.82 -4.10
CA GLN A 105 -23.91 -9.25 -4.14
C GLN A 105 -25.43 -9.49 -4.13
N ARG A 106 -26.25 -8.43 -3.96
CA ARG A 106 -27.72 -8.51 -3.89
C ARG A 106 -28.42 -8.12 -5.20
N LYS A 107 -27.67 -7.98 -6.30
CA LYS A 107 -28.20 -7.79 -7.66
C LYS A 107 -27.87 -9.01 -8.50
#